data_AF-A0A833UPE6-F1
#
_entry.id   AF-A0A833UPE6-F1
#
_cell.length_a   1.000
_cell.length_b   1.000
_cell.length_c   1.000
_cell.angle_alpha   90.00
_cell.angle_beta   90.00
_cell.angle_gamma   90.00
#
_symmetry.space_group_name_H-M   'P 1'
#
loop_
_entity.id
_entity.type
_entity.pdbx_description
1 polymer ?
#
loop_
_entity_poly.entity_id
_entity_poly.type
_entity_poly.pdbx_seq_one_letter_code
_entity_poly.pdbx_strand_id
1 'polypeptide(L)'
;MAGKCNALIPPTLLIMLTGTVMIMMEAGTSWASNSPDYADALSKCILFFEGQRSGKLPSTQRMTWRKDSALRDGSDIGMDLVGGYYDAGDNVKFHFPMAFTVTMLAWSVIDFGKYMGYWDKKHALEAVRWGSDYLLKATSVHHVVVGQVADSNGDHNCWERPEDMDTPRTSYVINETNPGTEVSAEIAAALAASSIAFKASNAKYSAFLLHRSKQVFNFADGYQGSYNLSIGEVACPFYCDYSGYADELLWAAAWLYKATQEAYYWEYLEQNIHHLESIVVRNIHGNPYVGASFAEFGWDAKHAGINVLVSQ
;
A
#
# COMPACT_ATOMS: atom_id res chain seq x y z
N MET A 1 14.76 -25.43 -4.17
CA MET A 1 13.99 -26.12 -5.22
C MET A 1 12.58 -25.58 -5.14
N ALA A 2 12.20 -24.64 -6.01
CA ALA A 2 10.79 -24.27 -6.19
C ALA A 2 10.21 -25.30 -7.18
N GLY A 3 9.23 -26.07 -6.75
CA GLY A 3 8.51 -27.01 -7.62
C GLY A 3 7.42 -26.26 -8.38
N LYS A 4 7.15 -26.64 -9.63
CA LYS A 4 6.00 -26.13 -10.39
C LYS A 4 4.71 -26.52 -9.67
N CYS A 5 3.79 -25.58 -9.44
CA CYS A 5 2.60 -25.81 -8.62
C CYS A 5 1.52 -26.66 -9.33
N ASN A 6 1.70 -27.00 -10.62
CA ASN A 6 0.90 -27.99 -11.35
C ASN A 6 1.15 -29.47 -10.97
N ALA A 7 1.84 -29.75 -9.85
CA ALA A 7 1.99 -31.11 -9.33
C ALA A 7 1.31 -31.22 -7.95
N LEU A 8 0.17 -31.92 -7.91
CA LEU A 8 -0.49 -32.31 -6.66
C LEU A 8 0.46 -33.15 -5.81
N ILE A 9 0.85 -32.64 -4.64
CA ILE A 9 1.58 -33.40 -3.61
C ILE A 9 0.70 -33.44 -2.35
N PRO A 10 0.37 -34.63 -1.81
CA PRO A 10 -0.43 -34.75 -0.58
C PRO A 10 0.40 -34.41 0.67
N PRO A 11 -0.22 -33.96 1.77
CA PRO A 11 0.49 -33.49 2.94
C PRO A 11 0.99 -34.66 3.80
N THR A 12 2.30 -34.73 4.05
CA THR A 12 2.87 -35.54 5.13
C THR A 12 3.18 -34.66 6.34
N LEU A 13 2.50 -34.97 7.44
CA LEU A 13 2.68 -34.43 8.78
C LEU A 13 4.07 -34.79 9.33
N LEU A 14 4.85 -33.82 9.82
CA LEU A 14 6.06 -34.08 10.60
C LEU A 14 6.01 -33.30 11.92
N ILE A 15 5.79 -34.02 13.01
CA ILE A 15 5.96 -33.55 14.40
C ILE A 15 7.41 -33.82 14.79
N MET A 16 8.13 -32.80 15.23
CA MET A 16 9.42 -32.96 15.93
C MET A 16 9.40 -32.12 17.19
N LEU A 17 9.50 -32.81 18.32
CA LEU A 17 9.56 -32.30 19.68
C LEU A 17 10.94 -32.66 20.23
N THR A 18 11.79 -31.69 20.55
CA THR A 18 12.92 -31.90 21.46
C THR A 18 13.27 -30.60 22.17
N GLY A 19 13.27 -30.65 23.50
CA GLY A 19 13.53 -29.54 24.39
C GLY A 19 15.01 -29.18 24.51
N THR A 20 15.24 -27.94 24.97
CA THR A 20 16.56 -27.42 25.31
C THR A 20 16.58 -26.96 26.76
N VAL A 21 17.58 -27.45 27.49
CA VAL A 21 17.93 -27.10 28.87
C VAL A 21 18.47 -25.67 28.90
N MET A 22 17.88 -24.80 29.72
CA MET A 22 18.43 -23.47 30.02
C MET A 22 19.46 -23.57 31.16
N ILE A 23 20.72 -23.27 30.84
CA ILE A 23 21.76 -22.99 31.83
C ILE A 23 21.82 -21.47 31.98
N MET A 24 21.42 -20.95 33.13
CA MET A 24 21.61 -19.54 33.49
C MET A 24 23.08 -19.30 33.85
N MET A 25 23.77 -18.48 33.05
CA MET A 25 25.03 -17.84 33.41
C MET A 25 24.76 -16.35 33.61
N GLU A 26 24.79 -15.89 34.85
CA GLU A 26 24.77 -14.47 35.18
C GLU A 26 26.15 -13.88 34.85
N ALA A 27 26.26 -13.24 33.69
CA ALA A 27 27.35 -12.33 33.37
C ALA A 27 26.88 -10.91 33.68
N GLY A 28 27.51 -10.26 34.66
CA GLY A 28 27.31 -8.84 34.93
C GLY A 28 27.71 -8.01 33.71
N THR A 29 26.72 -7.58 32.92
CA THR A 29 26.93 -6.65 31.81
C THR A 29 26.79 -5.22 32.32
N SER A 30 27.86 -4.45 32.21
CA SER A 30 27.79 -3.00 32.21
C SER A 30 26.85 -2.55 31.09
N TRP A 31 25.77 -1.87 31.45
CA TRP A 31 24.85 -1.26 30.48
C TRP A 31 25.53 -0.04 29.86
N ALA A 32 26.41 -0.27 28.89
CA ALA A 32 26.72 0.76 27.91
C ALA A 32 25.42 1.07 27.17
N SER A 33 24.98 2.32 27.21
CA SER A 33 23.90 2.82 26.36
C SER A 33 24.35 2.76 24.89
N ASN A 34 24.32 1.58 24.29
CA ASN A 34 24.42 1.40 22.84
C ASN A 34 23.07 1.83 22.26
N SER A 35 22.90 3.14 22.04
CA SER A 35 21.78 3.64 21.26
C SER A 35 21.80 2.94 19.89
N PRO A 36 20.65 2.45 19.39
CA PRO A 36 20.57 1.84 18.06
C PRO A 36 21.10 2.77 16.97
N ASP A 37 21.76 2.21 15.96
CA ASP A 37 22.16 2.96 14.76
C ASP A 37 20.94 3.18 13.86
N TYR A 38 20.23 4.28 14.09
CA TYR A 38 19.03 4.64 13.33
C TYR A 38 19.32 5.00 11.87
N ALA A 39 20.56 5.38 11.53
CA ALA A 39 20.94 5.65 10.16
C ALA A 39 21.04 4.33 9.37
N ASP A 40 21.76 3.35 9.91
CA ASP A 40 21.83 2.00 9.34
C ASP A 40 20.44 1.34 9.24
N ALA A 41 19.62 1.48 10.30
CA ALA A 41 18.25 0.98 10.30
C ALA A 41 17.43 1.61 9.16
N LEU A 42 17.47 2.93 8.99
CA LEU A 42 16.76 3.64 7.92
C LEU A 42 17.22 3.17 6.53
N SER A 43 18.54 3.07 6.30
CA SER A 43 19.08 2.61 5.02
C SER A 43 18.58 1.21 4.65
N LYS A 44 18.50 0.31 5.64
CA LYS A 44 17.97 -1.06 5.45
C LYS A 44 16.46 -1.08 5.23
N CYS A 45 15.69 -0.27 5.95
CA CYS A 45 14.25 -0.12 5.73
C CYS A 45 13.92 0.36 4.31
N ILE A 46 14.72 1.29 3.77
CA ILE A 46 14.52 1.76 2.39
C ILE A 46 14.93 0.67 1.38
N LEU A 47 16.02 -0.07 1.66
CA LEU A 47 16.47 -1.17 0.81
C LEU A 47 15.44 -2.32 0.74
N PHE A 48 14.68 -2.55 1.81
CA PHE A 48 13.60 -3.55 1.83
C PHE A 48 12.60 -3.35 0.68
N PHE A 49 12.21 -2.11 0.37
CA PHE A 49 11.29 -1.84 -0.75
C PHE A 49 11.85 -2.28 -2.09
N GLU A 50 13.17 -2.24 -2.31
CA GLU A 50 13.76 -2.81 -3.53
C GLU A 50 13.57 -4.33 -3.62
N GLY A 51 13.59 -5.00 -2.46
CA GLY A 51 13.29 -6.42 -2.32
C GLY A 51 11.83 -6.78 -2.65
N GLN A 52 10.92 -5.82 -2.59
CA GLN A 52 9.48 -6.01 -2.86
C GLN A 52 9.04 -5.60 -4.27
N ARG A 53 9.91 -4.99 -5.10
CA ARG A 53 9.54 -4.50 -6.44
C ARG A 53 9.02 -5.62 -7.33
N SER A 54 7.81 -5.52 -7.87
CA SER A 54 7.30 -6.40 -8.94
C SER A 54 7.57 -5.78 -10.31
N GLY A 55 7.60 -6.58 -11.38
CA GLY A 55 7.78 -6.09 -12.75
C GLY A 55 9.22 -6.11 -13.25
N LYS A 56 9.51 -5.28 -14.26
CA LYS A 56 10.85 -5.15 -14.84
C LYS A 56 11.74 -4.27 -13.97
N LEU A 57 12.79 -4.84 -13.39
CA LEU A 57 13.66 -4.13 -12.45
C LEU A 57 14.58 -3.12 -13.16
N PRO A 58 14.87 -1.98 -12.52
CA PRO A 58 15.78 -1.00 -13.09
C PRO A 58 17.22 -1.50 -13.02
N SER A 59 18.08 -1.03 -13.93
CA SER A 59 19.51 -1.36 -13.91
C SER A 59 20.24 -0.86 -12.65
N THR A 60 19.62 0.04 -11.89
CA THR A 60 20.11 0.58 -10.62
C THR A 60 19.65 -0.21 -9.39
N GLN A 61 18.95 -1.34 -9.56
CA GLN A 61 18.52 -2.22 -8.49
C GLN A 61 19.72 -2.70 -7.63
N ARG A 62 19.65 -2.49 -6.31
CA ARG A 62 20.68 -2.90 -5.34
C ARG A 62 20.45 -4.31 -4.81
N MET A 63 19.20 -4.74 -4.67
CA MET A 63 18.85 -6.12 -4.30
C MET A 63 19.03 -7.07 -5.50
N THR A 64 20.27 -7.51 -5.74
CA THR A 64 20.67 -8.25 -6.96
C THR A 64 20.18 -9.69 -7.05
N TRP A 65 19.65 -10.25 -5.95
CA TRP A 65 19.05 -11.58 -5.93
C TRP A 65 17.63 -11.60 -6.54
N ARG A 66 16.92 -10.45 -6.56
CA ARG A 66 15.66 -10.26 -7.29
C ARG A 66 15.89 -10.18 -8.81
N LYS A 67 14.93 -10.64 -9.62
CA LYS A 67 14.90 -10.45 -11.08
C LYS A 67 13.52 -9.96 -11.54
N ASP A 68 13.42 -9.73 -12.85
CA ASP A 68 12.17 -9.38 -13.52
C ASP A 68 11.10 -10.45 -13.26
N SER A 69 9.91 -10.01 -12.87
CA SER A 69 8.78 -10.88 -12.54
C SER A 69 7.45 -10.25 -12.99
N ALA A 70 6.37 -11.03 -13.02
CA ALA A 70 5.01 -10.51 -13.25
C ALA A 70 4.84 -9.63 -14.52
N LEU A 71 5.60 -9.93 -15.58
CA LEU A 71 5.70 -9.10 -16.79
C LEU A 71 4.46 -9.09 -17.68
N ARG A 72 3.38 -9.77 -17.26
CA ARG A 72 2.11 -9.89 -17.98
C ARG A 72 0.91 -9.38 -17.16
N ASP A 73 1.15 -8.79 -16.00
CA ASP A 73 0.09 -8.24 -15.15
C ASP A 73 -0.73 -7.20 -15.92
N GLY A 74 -2.07 -7.33 -15.86
CA GLY A 74 -3.03 -6.46 -16.54
C GLY A 74 -3.40 -6.88 -17.96
N SER A 75 -2.71 -7.86 -18.56
CA SER A 75 -3.00 -8.31 -19.93
C SER A 75 -4.40 -8.89 -20.10
N ASP A 76 -5.00 -9.44 -19.03
CA ASP A 76 -6.35 -9.95 -18.97
C ASP A 76 -7.43 -8.87 -19.15
N ILE A 77 -7.12 -7.63 -18.79
CA ILE A 77 -8.02 -6.47 -18.93
C ILE A 77 -7.49 -5.42 -19.92
N GLY A 78 -6.43 -5.75 -20.68
CA GLY A 78 -5.85 -4.85 -21.68
C GLY A 78 -5.12 -3.62 -21.10
N MET A 79 -4.64 -3.71 -19.86
CA MET A 79 -3.87 -2.65 -19.17
C MET A 79 -2.41 -3.08 -18.94
N ASP A 80 -1.49 -2.11 -18.86
CA ASP A 80 -0.14 -2.37 -18.34
C ASP A 80 -0.17 -2.22 -16.82
N LEU A 81 -0.13 -3.33 -16.09
CA LEU A 81 0.00 -3.36 -14.63
C LEU A 81 1.33 -3.96 -14.19
N VAL A 82 2.35 -3.91 -15.04
CA VAL A 82 3.72 -4.30 -14.66
C VAL A 82 4.31 -3.22 -13.75
N GLY A 83 4.91 -3.62 -12.63
CA GLY A 83 5.48 -2.69 -11.63
C GLY A 83 4.85 -2.86 -10.25
N GLY A 84 5.00 -1.86 -9.38
CA GLY A 84 4.41 -1.85 -8.04
C GLY A 84 5.17 -2.75 -7.06
N TYR A 85 4.58 -2.98 -5.89
CA TYR A 85 5.15 -3.80 -4.84
C TYR A 85 4.37 -5.10 -4.65
N TYR A 86 5.07 -6.18 -4.37
CA TYR A 86 4.47 -7.32 -3.68
C TYR A 86 4.20 -6.93 -2.23
N ASP A 87 3.07 -7.41 -1.71
CA ASP A 87 2.54 -6.93 -0.44
C ASP A 87 3.40 -7.35 0.75
N ALA A 88 3.66 -8.65 0.90
CA ALA A 88 4.39 -9.18 2.05
C ALA A 88 5.42 -10.24 1.64
N GLY A 89 5.26 -11.47 2.13
CA GLY A 89 6.05 -12.63 1.72
C GLY A 89 5.46 -13.38 0.52
N ASP A 90 4.32 -12.91 0.03
CA ASP A 90 3.56 -13.43 -1.10
C ASP A 90 3.88 -12.62 -2.39
N ASN A 91 3.26 -12.99 -3.51
CA ASN A 91 3.42 -12.27 -4.77
C ASN A 91 2.12 -11.60 -5.27
N VAL A 92 1.15 -11.42 -4.37
CA VAL A 92 -0.07 -10.65 -4.62
C VAL A 92 0.23 -9.16 -4.56
N LYS A 93 -0.53 -8.38 -5.33
CA LYS A 93 -0.46 -6.91 -5.30
C LYS A 93 -1.77 -6.36 -4.75
N PHE A 94 -1.87 -6.25 -3.43
CA PHE A 94 -3.00 -5.59 -2.77
C PHE A 94 -2.82 -4.07 -2.85
N HIS A 95 -3.72 -3.38 -3.53
CA HIS A 95 -3.49 -1.96 -3.82
C HIS A 95 -3.82 -1.06 -2.64
N PHE A 96 -4.70 -1.51 -1.74
CA PHE A 96 -5.08 -0.76 -0.55
C PHE A 96 -3.89 -0.55 0.42
N PRO A 97 -3.22 -1.60 0.93
CA PRO A 97 -2.02 -1.43 1.75
C PRO A 97 -0.83 -0.86 0.97
N MET A 98 -0.73 -1.12 -0.34
CA MET A 98 0.30 -0.51 -1.18
C MET A 98 0.13 1.01 -1.27
N ALA A 99 -1.08 1.49 -1.49
CA ALA A 99 -1.37 2.92 -1.56
C ALA A 99 -1.05 3.60 -0.23
N PHE A 100 -1.50 3.03 0.89
CA PHE A 100 -1.14 3.51 2.23
C PHE A 100 0.39 3.58 2.43
N THR A 101 1.10 2.53 2.03
CA THR A 101 2.57 2.49 2.10
C THR A 101 3.21 3.60 1.29
N VAL A 102 2.72 3.89 0.08
CA VAL A 102 3.21 4.99 -0.76
C VAL A 102 2.91 6.35 -0.13
N THR A 103 1.72 6.53 0.44
CA THR A 103 1.36 7.75 1.21
C THR A 103 2.35 7.96 2.36
N MET A 104 2.63 6.93 3.14
CA MET A 104 3.52 7.01 4.30
C MET A 104 4.99 7.23 3.92
N LEU A 105 5.47 6.60 2.84
CA LEU A 105 6.81 6.87 2.30
C LEU A 105 6.93 8.33 1.84
N ALA A 106 5.92 8.84 1.14
CA ALA A 106 5.89 10.23 0.70
C ALA A 106 5.85 11.19 1.89
N TRP A 107 4.98 10.95 2.87
CA TRP A 107 4.88 11.75 4.09
C TRP A 107 6.22 11.79 4.85
N SER A 108 6.89 10.64 4.98
CA SER A 108 8.20 10.55 5.63
C SER A 108 9.24 11.45 4.95
N VAL A 109 9.24 11.51 3.61
CA VAL A 109 10.15 12.38 2.86
C VAL A 109 9.77 13.86 3.00
N ILE A 110 8.47 14.18 3.05
CA ILE A 110 7.97 15.56 3.21
C ILE A 110 8.42 16.14 4.56
N ASP A 111 8.16 15.44 5.65
CA ASP A 111 8.38 15.98 7.01
C ASP A 111 9.82 15.80 7.46
N PHE A 112 10.45 14.66 7.13
CA PHE A 112 11.75 14.27 7.67
C PHE A 112 12.87 14.23 6.63
N GLY A 113 12.59 14.51 5.35
CA GLY A 113 13.59 14.43 4.28
C GLY A 113 14.76 15.41 4.40
N LYS A 114 14.76 16.36 5.34
CA LYS A 114 15.92 17.21 5.68
C LYS A 114 16.88 16.55 6.69
N TYR A 115 16.42 15.55 7.41
CA TYR A 115 17.20 14.77 8.38
C TYR A 115 17.75 13.47 7.80
N MET A 116 17.24 13.05 6.63
CA MET A 116 17.75 11.89 5.90
C MET A 116 19.11 12.20 5.26
N GLY A 117 20.02 11.22 5.29
CA GLY A 117 21.25 11.28 4.49
C GLY A 117 20.93 11.43 3.00
N TYR A 118 21.85 12.02 2.23
CA TYR A 118 21.64 12.28 0.80
C TYR A 118 21.17 11.04 0.03
N TRP A 119 21.83 9.89 0.27
CA TRP A 119 21.49 8.63 -0.38
C TRP A 119 20.17 8.04 0.10
N ASP A 120 19.90 8.06 1.41
CA ASP A 120 18.62 7.58 1.95
C ASP A 120 17.44 8.38 1.40
N LYS A 121 17.55 9.72 1.38
CA LYS A 121 16.51 10.57 0.77
C LYS A 121 16.29 10.23 -0.70
N LYS A 122 17.37 10.04 -1.45
CA LYS A 122 17.29 9.69 -2.87
C LYS A 122 16.60 8.33 -3.06
N HIS A 123 16.98 7.31 -2.30
CA HIS A 123 16.40 5.98 -2.40
C HIS A 123 14.95 5.93 -1.88
N ALA A 124 14.61 6.73 -0.87
CA ALA A 124 13.24 6.89 -0.41
C ALA A 124 12.37 7.51 -1.51
N LEU A 125 12.84 8.55 -2.19
CA LEU A 125 12.15 9.10 -3.36
C LEU A 125 12.05 8.07 -4.51
N GLU A 126 13.07 7.26 -4.76
CA GLU A 126 12.98 6.17 -5.74
C GLU A 126 11.92 5.12 -5.34
N ALA A 127 11.77 4.84 -4.04
CA ALA A 127 10.72 3.95 -3.53
C ALA A 127 9.31 4.56 -3.69
N VAL A 128 9.14 5.86 -3.36
CA VAL A 128 7.87 6.58 -3.60
C VAL A 128 7.53 6.58 -5.08
N ARG A 129 8.52 6.83 -5.95
CA ARG A 129 8.31 6.84 -7.42
C ARG A 129 7.87 5.49 -7.94
N TRP A 130 8.49 4.40 -7.48
CA TRP A 130 8.14 3.06 -7.94
C TRP A 130 6.66 2.71 -7.66
N GLY A 131 6.17 3.07 -6.48
CA GLY A 131 4.78 2.89 -6.11
C GLY A 131 3.85 3.85 -6.85
N SER A 132 4.18 5.15 -6.90
CA SER A 132 3.32 6.14 -7.57
C SER A 132 3.24 5.97 -9.08
N ASP A 133 4.32 5.55 -9.76
CA ASP A 133 4.29 5.15 -11.17
C ASP A 133 3.32 3.97 -11.39
N TYR A 134 3.26 3.03 -10.45
CA TYR A 134 2.33 1.91 -10.51
C TYR A 134 0.87 2.34 -10.27
N LEU A 135 0.62 3.18 -9.26
CA LEU A 135 -0.72 3.68 -8.96
C LEU A 135 -1.29 4.54 -10.10
N LEU A 136 -0.44 5.27 -10.83
CA LEU A 136 -0.82 5.96 -12.07
C LEU A 136 -1.31 4.99 -13.16
N LYS A 137 -0.70 3.79 -13.26
CA LYS A 137 -1.15 2.74 -14.19
C LYS A 137 -2.48 2.12 -13.74
N ALA A 138 -2.57 1.77 -12.45
CA ALA A 138 -3.76 1.16 -11.84
C ALA A 138 -5.01 2.03 -11.92
N THR A 139 -4.84 3.34 -12.13
CA THR A 139 -5.94 4.31 -12.27
C THR A 139 -5.97 4.97 -13.65
N SER A 140 -5.27 4.43 -14.65
CA SER A 140 -5.07 5.10 -15.95
C SER A 140 -6.33 5.18 -16.80
N VAL A 141 -7.23 4.21 -16.68
CA VAL A 141 -8.51 4.13 -17.39
C VAL A 141 -9.58 4.90 -16.63
N HIS A 142 -10.38 5.66 -17.36
CA HIS A 142 -11.45 6.48 -16.76
C HIS A 142 -12.48 5.60 -16.04
N HIS A 143 -12.86 5.99 -14.82
CA HIS A 143 -13.81 5.26 -13.96
C HIS A 143 -13.43 3.80 -13.64
N VAL A 144 -12.15 3.45 -13.79
CA VAL A 144 -11.62 2.14 -13.44
C VAL A 144 -10.42 2.31 -12.50
N VAL A 145 -10.49 1.65 -11.35
CA VAL A 145 -9.40 1.53 -10.39
C VAL A 145 -9.10 0.06 -10.22
N VAL A 146 -7.85 -0.37 -10.41
CA VAL A 146 -7.45 -1.74 -10.09
C VAL A 146 -7.19 -1.83 -8.58
N GLY A 147 -7.90 -2.71 -7.90
CA GLY A 147 -7.77 -2.92 -6.45
C GLY A 147 -6.83 -4.07 -6.08
N GLN A 148 -6.67 -5.05 -6.98
CA GLN A 148 -5.81 -6.21 -6.74
C GLN A 148 -5.31 -6.82 -8.05
N VAL A 149 -4.10 -7.38 -8.03
CA VAL A 149 -3.61 -8.29 -9.07
C VAL A 149 -3.12 -9.58 -8.43
N ALA A 150 -3.56 -10.70 -9.02
CA ALA A 150 -3.42 -12.09 -8.61
C ALA A 150 -4.51 -12.64 -7.67
N ASP A 151 -4.79 -13.94 -7.84
CA ASP A 151 -5.64 -14.72 -6.95
C ASP A 151 -4.87 -15.04 -5.67
N SER A 152 -5.30 -14.46 -4.56
CA SER A 152 -4.59 -14.55 -3.28
C SER A 152 -4.43 -15.98 -2.79
N ASN A 153 -5.50 -16.79 -2.91
CA ASN A 153 -5.46 -18.17 -2.45
C ASN A 153 -4.53 -19.04 -3.30
N GLY A 154 -4.58 -18.88 -4.63
CA GLY A 154 -3.67 -19.56 -5.55
C GLY A 154 -2.21 -19.21 -5.29
N ASP A 155 -1.91 -17.93 -5.09
CA ASP A 155 -0.57 -17.45 -4.74
C ASP A 155 -0.10 -18.03 -3.40
N HIS A 156 -0.91 -17.94 -2.35
CA HIS A 156 -0.53 -18.39 -1.00
C HIS A 156 -0.41 -19.91 -0.85
N ASN A 157 -1.07 -20.67 -1.74
CA ASN A 157 -0.90 -22.12 -1.82
C ASN A 157 0.40 -22.52 -2.55
N CYS A 158 1.17 -21.57 -3.07
CA CYS A 158 2.40 -21.83 -3.80
C CYS A 158 3.62 -21.15 -3.14
N TRP A 159 4.64 -21.93 -2.81
CA TRP A 159 5.92 -21.41 -2.31
C TRP A 159 6.93 -21.31 -3.44
N GLU A 160 6.99 -20.16 -4.08
CA GLU A 160 7.83 -19.95 -5.24
C GLU A 160 8.49 -18.56 -5.28
N ARG A 161 9.48 -18.45 -6.17
CA ARG A 161 10.09 -17.16 -6.46
C ARG A 161 9.15 -16.35 -7.36
N PRO A 162 9.04 -15.02 -7.20
CA PRO A 162 8.22 -14.20 -8.10
C PRO A 162 8.60 -14.35 -9.58
N GLU A 163 9.87 -14.65 -9.85
CA GLU A 163 10.40 -14.86 -11.20
C GLU A 163 9.90 -16.15 -11.88
N ASP A 164 9.41 -17.11 -11.09
CA ASP A 164 8.99 -18.43 -11.57
C ASP A 164 7.46 -18.61 -11.59
N MET A 165 6.69 -17.59 -11.18
CA MET A 165 5.24 -17.69 -10.95
C MET A 165 4.47 -18.36 -12.08
N ASP A 166 3.71 -19.39 -11.72
CA ASP A 166 2.78 -20.09 -12.61
C ASP A 166 1.30 -20.03 -12.17
N THR A 167 1.01 -19.32 -11.07
CA THR A 167 -0.35 -19.07 -10.55
C THR A 167 -1.11 -18.00 -11.37
N PRO A 168 -2.46 -18.04 -11.40
CA PRO A 168 -3.26 -17.01 -12.07
C PRO A 168 -3.04 -15.61 -11.50
N ARG A 169 -2.69 -14.66 -12.36
CA ARG A 169 -2.45 -13.25 -12.00
C ARG A 169 -3.59 -12.31 -12.45
N THR A 170 -4.83 -12.70 -12.15
CA THR A 170 -6.06 -11.96 -12.52
C THR A 170 -6.09 -10.54 -11.96
N SER A 171 -6.57 -9.58 -12.74
CA SER A 171 -6.73 -8.18 -12.34
C SER A 171 -8.17 -7.90 -11.87
N TYR A 172 -8.33 -7.45 -10.64
CA TYR A 172 -9.64 -7.15 -10.04
C TYR A 172 -9.88 -5.65 -9.97
N VAL A 173 -11.03 -5.22 -10.51
CA VAL A 173 -11.32 -3.81 -10.79
C VAL A 173 -12.50 -3.29 -9.97
N ILE A 174 -12.40 -2.03 -9.61
CA ILE A 174 -13.42 -1.18 -9.02
C ILE A 174 -13.91 -0.23 -10.11
N ASN A 175 -15.22 0.00 -10.15
CA ASN A 175 -15.87 0.88 -11.12
C ASN A 175 -17.16 1.48 -10.53
N GLU A 176 -17.92 2.20 -11.34
CA GLU A 176 -19.17 2.88 -10.92
C GLU A 176 -20.24 1.93 -10.37
N THR A 177 -20.23 0.66 -10.77
CA THR A 177 -21.22 -0.36 -10.34
C THR A 177 -20.72 -1.26 -9.21
N ASN A 178 -19.39 -1.38 -9.07
CA ASN A 178 -18.72 -2.11 -8.01
C ASN A 178 -17.71 -1.15 -7.38
N PRO A 179 -18.18 -0.19 -6.55
CA PRO A 179 -17.35 0.86 -5.98
C PRO A 179 -16.36 0.32 -4.95
N GLY A 180 -15.33 1.11 -4.67
CA GLY A 180 -14.30 0.78 -3.68
C GLY A 180 -13.65 2.07 -3.23
N THR A 181 -14.38 2.81 -2.42
CA THR A 181 -14.05 4.17 -2.01
C THR A 181 -12.79 4.21 -1.19
N GLU A 182 -12.58 3.25 -0.29
CA GLU A 182 -11.42 3.17 0.61
C GLU A 182 -10.11 3.17 -0.21
N VAL A 183 -9.94 2.15 -1.04
CA VAL A 183 -8.73 1.98 -1.86
C VAL A 183 -8.58 3.09 -2.91
N SER A 184 -9.68 3.58 -3.48
CA SER A 184 -9.61 4.69 -4.45
C SER A 184 -9.15 5.98 -3.78
N ALA A 185 -9.71 6.32 -2.62
CA ALA A 185 -9.32 7.51 -1.87
C ALA A 185 -7.88 7.39 -1.31
N GLU A 186 -7.45 6.22 -0.83
CA GLU A 186 -6.05 6.03 -0.41
C GLU A 186 -5.08 6.16 -1.60
N ILE A 187 -5.44 5.70 -2.80
CA ILE A 187 -4.64 5.96 -4.01
C ILE A 187 -4.57 7.46 -4.30
N ALA A 188 -5.69 8.19 -4.16
CA ALA A 188 -5.69 9.64 -4.33
C ALA A 188 -4.77 10.32 -3.31
N ALA A 189 -4.80 9.90 -2.03
CA ALA A 189 -3.90 10.37 -0.98
C ALA A 189 -2.43 10.10 -1.32
N ALA A 190 -2.10 8.88 -1.75
CA ALA A 190 -0.76 8.47 -2.14
C ALA A 190 -0.20 9.33 -3.28
N LEU A 191 -1.01 9.59 -4.30
CA LEU A 191 -0.64 10.45 -5.44
C LEU A 191 -0.50 11.92 -5.02
N ALA A 192 -1.38 12.43 -4.16
CA ALA A 192 -1.29 13.80 -3.63
C ALA A 192 -0.02 13.98 -2.79
N ALA A 193 0.24 13.11 -1.81
CA ALA A 193 1.45 13.15 -0.99
C ALA A 193 2.71 13.03 -1.86
N SER A 194 2.73 12.08 -2.80
CA SER A 194 3.85 11.93 -3.75
C SER A 194 4.08 13.20 -4.57
N SER A 195 3.01 13.89 -4.99
CA SER A 195 3.14 15.15 -5.73
C SER A 195 3.90 16.21 -4.95
N ILE A 196 3.69 16.30 -3.63
CA ILE A 196 4.41 17.22 -2.75
C ILE A 196 5.89 16.80 -2.64
N ALA A 197 6.15 15.50 -2.40
CA ALA A 197 7.51 14.97 -2.26
C ALA A 197 8.39 15.24 -3.49
N PHE A 198 7.81 15.23 -4.69
CA PHE A 198 8.52 15.52 -5.95
C PHE A 198 8.48 16.98 -6.41
N LYS A 199 7.73 17.87 -5.73
CA LYS A 199 7.49 19.23 -6.20
C LYS A 199 8.77 19.99 -6.53
N ALA A 200 9.79 19.87 -5.68
CA ALA A 200 11.07 20.57 -5.84
C ALA A 200 12.02 19.88 -6.85
N SER A 201 11.98 18.55 -6.95
CA SER A 201 12.95 17.77 -7.76
C SER A 201 12.44 17.46 -9.17
N ASN A 202 11.12 17.39 -9.37
CA ASN A 202 10.49 17.07 -10.64
C ASN A 202 9.07 17.65 -10.73
N ALA A 203 8.98 18.96 -11.03
CA ALA A 203 7.71 19.68 -11.09
C ALA A 203 6.71 19.10 -12.12
N LYS A 204 7.19 18.57 -13.26
CA LYS A 204 6.32 17.96 -14.28
C LYS A 204 5.65 16.68 -13.76
N TYR A 205 6.42 15.82 -13.10
CA TYR A 205 5.89 14.60 -12.51
C TYR A 205 4.96 14.91 -11.33
N SER A 206 5.33 15.87 -10.48
CA SER A 206 4.49 16.40 -9.41
C SER A 206 3.12 16.85 -9.92
N ALA A 207 3.08 17.67 -10.98
CA ALA A 207 1.82 18.11 -11.57
C ALA A 207 0.98 16.96 -12.16
N PHE A 208 1.62 15.95 -12.75
CA PHE A 208 0.94 14.78 -13.30
C PHE A 208 0.30 13.92 -12.20
N LEU A 209 1.05 13.66 -11.12
CA LEU A 209 0.55 12.97 -9.93
C LEU A 209 -0.64 13.69 -9.31
N LEU A 210 -0.51 15.01 -9.10
CA LEU A 210 -1.57 15.82 -8.52
C LEU A 210 -2.82 15.83 -9.39
N HIS A 211 -2.67 15.96 -10.71
CA HIS A 211 -3.80 15.92 -11.63
C HIS A 211 -4.56 14.59 -11.54
N ARG A 212 -3.84 13.44 -11.54
CA ARG A 212 -4.48 12.14 -11.39
C ARG A 212 -5.09 11.97 -10.00
N SER A 213 -4.44 12.42 -8.95
CA SER A 213 -4.97 12.38 -7.57
C SER A 213 -6.36 13.02 -7.48
N LYS A 214 -6.55 14.22 -8.07
CA LYS A 214 -7.87 14.87 -8.11
C LYS A 214 -8.92 14.05 -8.86
N GLN A 215 -8.55 13.43 -9.99
CA GLN A 215 -9.47 12.59 -10.76
C GLN A 215 -9.91 11.35 -9.96
N VAL A 216 -8.96 10.70 -9.28
CA VAL A 216 -9.23 9.50 -8.49
C VAL A 216 -10.04 9.85 -7.23
N PHE A 217 -9.77 10.97 -6.58
CA PHE A 217 -10.59 11.47 -5.47
C PHE A 217 -12.04 11.73 -5.90
N ASN A 218 -12.24 12.45 -7.01
CA ASN A 218 -13.58 12.72 -7.53
C ASN A 218 -14.34 11.43 -7.90
N PHE A 219 -13.63 10.41 -8.39
CA PHE A 219 -14.22 9.09 -8.61
C PHE A 219 -14.63 8.41 -7.29
N ALA A 220 -13.74 8.40 -6.30
CA ALA A 220 -14.00 7.79 -4.99
C ALA A 220 -15.21 8.45 -4.29
N ASP A 221 -15.28 9.78 -4.29
CA ASP A 221 -16.36 10.56 -3.69
C ASP A 221 -17.66 10.52 -4.50
N GLY A 222 -17.56 10.47 -5.84
CA GLY A 222 -18.72 10.43 -6.73
C GLY A 222 -19.45 9.07 -6.75
N TYR A 223 -18.71 7.98 -6.50
CA TYR A 223 -19.23 6.61 -6.53
C TYR A 223 -18.91 5.90 -5.21
N GLN A 224 -19.57 6.33 -4.14
CA GLN A 224 -19.30 5.82 -2.81
C GLN A 224 -19.82 4.38 -2.61
N GLY A 225 -18.96 3.54 -2.05
CA GLY A 225 -19.32 2.20 -1.58
C GLY A 225 -18.09 1.38 -1.24
N SER A 226 -18.26 0.46 -0.30
CA SER A 226 -17.14 -0.31 0.24
C SER A 226 -16.66 -1.36 -0.73
N TYR A 227 -15.33 -1.40 -0.89
CA TYR A 227 -14.69 -2.37 -1.76
C TYR A 227 -14.89 -3.83 -1.28
N ASN A 228 -15.23 -4.03 0.00
CA ASN A 228 -15.67 -5.33 0.54
C ASN A 228 -16.86 -5.91 -0.24
N LEU A 229 -17.77 -5.06 -0.73
CA LEU A 229 -18.95 -5.51 -1.50
C LEU A 229 -18.64 -5.72 -2.98
N SER A 230 -17.47 -5.28 -3.44
CA SER A 230 -17.10 -5.26 -4.85
C SER A 230 -16.07 -6.33 -5.18
N ILE A 231 -14.92 -6.29 -4.52
CA ILE A 231 -13.83 -7.27 -4.70
C ILE A 231 -13.47 -7.97 -3.39
N GLY A 232 -14.31 -7.86 -2.36
CA GLY A 232 -14.06 -8.47 -1.05
C GLY A 232 -13.93 -9.99 -1.11
N GLU A 233 -14.54 -10.69 -2.07
CA GLU A 233 -14.37 -12.14 -2.23
C GLU A 233 -12.92 -12.57 -2.48
N VAL A 234 -12.08 -11.67 -3.01
CA VAL A 234 -10.67 -11.95 -3.32
C VAL A 234 -9.69 -11.19 -2.42
N ALA A 235 -10.13 -10.06 -1.87
CA ALA A 235 -9.32 -9.25 -0.96
C ALA A 235 -9.46 -9.69 0.50
N CYS A 236 -10.62 -10.23 0.91
CA CYS A 236 -10.80 -10.86 2.21
C CYS A 236 -10.43 -12.34 2.18
N PRO A 237 -9.85 -12.90 3.26
CA PRO A 237 -9.68 -12.30 4.60
C PRO A 237 -8.37 -11.51 4.77
N PHE A 238 -7.67 -11.13 3.70
CA PHE A 238 -6.32 -10.55 3.77
C PHE A 238 -6.34 -9.07 4.16
N TYR A 239 -7.12 -8.25 3.44
CA TYR A 239 -7.15 -6.79 3.62
C TYR A 239 -8.55 -6.21 3.70
N CYS A 240 -9.51 -6.89 4.35
CA CYS A 240 -10.89 -6.39 4.45
C CYS A 240 -10.98 -4.95 4.97
N ASP A 241 -11.94 -4.20 4.47
CA ASP A 241 -12.29 -2.91 5.07
C ASP A 241 -12.98 -3.15 6.43
N TYR A 242 -12.35 -2.68 7.50
CA TYR A 242 -12.87 -2.73 8.87
C TYR A 242 -13.22 -1.36 9.44
N SER A 243 -12.86 -0.27 8.77
CA SER A 243 -13.02 1.10 9.28
C SER A 243 -14.08 1.92 8.55
N GLY A 244 -14.53 1.43 7.39
CA GLY A 244 -15.34 2.16 6.44
C GLY A 244 -14.45 3.00 5.52
N TYR A 245 -15.09 3.81 4.66
CA TYR A 245 -14.37 4.66 3.69
C TYR A 245 -14.33 6.15 4.04
N ALA A 246 -14.97 6.55 5.15
CA ALA A 246 -15.11 7.96 5.50
C ALA A 246 -13.76 8.57 5.87
N ASP A 247 -12.92 7.82 6.59
CA ASP A 247 -11.59 8.26 6.95
C ASP A 247 -10.66 8.34 5.75
N GLU A 248 -10.76 7.47 4.73
CA GLU A 248 -9.96 7.60 3.51
C GLU A 248 -10.35 8.82 2.68
N LEU A 249 -11.64 9.12 2.56
CA LEU A 249 -12.09 10.33 1.86
C LEU A 249 -11.54 11.59 2.54
N LEU A 250 -11.63 11.65 3.87
CA LEU A 250 -11.09 12.77 4.66
C LEU A 250 -9.56 12.82 4.59
N TRP A 251 -8.89 11.67 4.65
CA TRP A 251 -7.45 11.55 4.50
C TRP A 251 -6.96 12.05 3.13
N ALA A 252 -7.62 11.63 2.05
CA ALA A 252 -7.33 12.09 0.70
C ALA A 252 -7.59 13.59 0.53
N ALA A 253 -8.71 14.10 1.07
CA ALA A 253 -9.02 15.52 1.06
C ALA A 253 -7.96 16.34 1.82
N ALA A 254 -7.48 15.87 2.97
CA ALA A 254 -6.41 16.52 3.72
C ALA A 254 -5.09 16.58 2.93
N TRP A 255 -4.70 15.50 2.27
CA TRP A 255 -3.52 15.50 1.39
C TRP A 255 -3.68 16.41 0.18
N LEU A 256 -4.85 16.41 -0.45
CA LEU A 256 -5.16 17.28 -1.58
C LEU A 256 -5.16 18.75 -1.17
N TYR A 257 -5.71 19.08 -0.01
CA TYR A 257 -5.63 20.42 0.57
C TYR A 257 -4.17 20.83 0.82
N LYS A 258 -3.37 19.96 1.46
CA LYS A 258 -1.94 20.23 1.68
C LYS A 258 -1.18 20.44 0.37
N ALA A 259 -1.53 19.71 -0.69
CA ALA A 259 -0.89 19.84 -2.00
C ALA A 259 -1.30 21.09 -2.79
N THR A 260 -2.56 21.54 -2.65
CA THR A 260 -3.19 22.53 -3.53
C THR A 260 -3.51 23.87 -2.86
N GLN A 261 -3.82 23.86 -1.57
CA GLN A 261 -4.45 24.98 -0.84
C GLN A 261 -5.80 25.42 -1.43
N GLU A 262 -6.49 24.54 -2.15
CA GLU A 262 -7.82 24.81 -2.69
C GLU A 262 -8.89 24.69 -1.60
N ALA A 263 -9.70 25.75 -1.44
CA ALA A 263 -10.73 25.85 -0.41
C ALA A 263 -11.73 24.67 -0.43
N TYR A 264 -12.04 24.15 -1.62
CA TYR A 264 -12.90 22.98 -1.79
C TYR A 264 -12.52 21.80 -0.89
N TYR A 265 -11.23 21.46 -0.79
CA TYR A 265 -10.79 20.32 0.02
C TYR A 265 -10.87 20.60 1.53
N TRP A 266 -10.66 21.86 1.94
CA TRP A 266 -10.84 22.26 3.34
C TRP A 266 -12.32 22.24 3.74
N GLU A 267 -13.19 22.79 2.90
CA GLU A 267 -14.64 22.76 3.11
C GLU A 267 -15.17 21.33 3.14
N TYR A 268 -14.63 20.44 2.28
CA TYR A 268 -14.94 19.01 2.31
C TYR A 268 -14.60 18.38 3.66
N LEU A 269 -13.42 18.67 4.23
CA LEU A 269 -13.04 18.20 5.56
C LEU A 269 -14.01 18.69 6.63
N GLU A 270 -14.25 20.01 6.71
CA GLU A 270 -15.14 20.60 7.73
C GLU A 270 -16.56 20.02 7.67
N GLN A 271 -17.07 19.79 6.46
CA GLN A 271 -18.41 19.25 6.26
C GLN A 271 -18.51 17.77 6.62
N ASN A 272 -17.46 16.97 6.37
CA ASN A 272 -17.53 15.52 6.48
C ASN A 272 -16.82 14.94 7.71
N ILE A 273 -16.06 15.72 8.49
CA ILE A 273 -15.26 15.22 9.63
C ILE A 273 -16.09 14.49 10.68
N HIS A 274 -17.36 14.85 10.85
CA HIS A 274 -18.29 14.21 11.78
C HIS A 274 -18.61 12.74 11.40
N HIS A 275 -18.36 12.34 10.14
CA HIS A 275 -18.50 10.94 9.72
C HIS A 275 -17.44 10.02 10.33
N LEU A 276 -16.33 10.56 10.86
CA LEU A 276 -15.35 9.77 11.62
C LEU A 276 -15.92 9.17 12.93
N GLU A 277 -17.02 9.73 13.43
CA GLU A 277 -17.73 9.20 14.61
C GLU A 277 -18.58 7.96 14.26
N SER A 278 -18.89 7.76 12.98
CA SER A 278 -19.67 6.62 12.50
C SER A 278 -18.78 5.41 12.28
N ILE A 279 -19.11 4.33 12.99
CA ILE A 279 -18.34 3.08 13.00
C ILE A 279 -19.10 1.90 12.38
N VAL A 280 -20.15 2.16 11.60
CA VAL A 280 -20.94 1.11 10.96
C VAL A 280 -20.31 0.74 9.61
N VAL A 281 -19.69 -0.43 9.58
CA VAL A 281 -19.02 -0.99 8.39
C VAL A 281 -19.81 -2.20 7.90
N ARG A 282 -19.71 -2.51 6.60
CA ARG A 282 -20.34 -3.69 6.00
C ARG A 282 -19.29 -4.71 5.61
N ASN A 283 -19.49 -5.95 6.03
CA ASN A 283 -18.64 -7.04 5.58
C ASN A 283 -18.96 -7.44 4.13
N ILE A 284 -18.24 -8.42 3.60
CA ILE A 284 -18.41 -8.91 2.21
C ILE A 284 -19.81 -9.46 1.89
N HIS A 285 -20.62 -9.77 2.91
CA HIS A 285 -22.01 -10.23 2.75
C HIS A 285 -23.03 -9.10 2.95
N GLY A 286 -22.59 -7.84 3.09
CA GLY A 286 -23.46 -6.69 3.33
C GLY A 286 -23.97 -6.55 4.76
N ASN A 287 -23.57 -7.45 5.67
CA ASN A 287 -24.02 -7.41 7.05
C ASN A 287 -23.31 -6.29 7.80
N PRO A 288 -24.06 -5.38 8.46
CA PRO A 288 -23.47 -4.29 9.22
C PRO A 288 -22.85 -4.82 10.52
N TYR A 289 -21.71 -4.26 10.90
CA TYR A 289 -21.09 -4.46 12.20
C TYR A 289 -20.41 -3.17 12.67
N VAL A 290 -20.05 -3.12 13.95
CA VAL A 290 -19.29 -2.01 14.51
C VAL A 290 -17.81 -2.30 14.30
N GLY A 291 -17.16 -1.49 13.45
CA GLY A 291 -15.74 -1.53 13.14
C GLY A 291 -15.00 -0.28 13.61
N ALA A 292 -13.78 -0.06 13.11
CA ALA A 292 -12.92 1.11 13.36
C ALA A 292 -12.50 1.37 14.83
N SER A 293 -11.38 2.07 15.00
CA SER A 293 -10.92 2.60 16.28
C SER A 293 -10.29 3.97 16.09
N PHE A 294 -10.77 4.96 16.86
CA PHE A 294 -10.26 6.34 16.79
C PHE A 294 -8.76 6.46 17.10
N ALA A 295 -8.20 5.46 17.80
CA ALA A 295 -6.80 5.44 18.24
C ALA A 295 -5.89 4.67 17.27
N GLU A 296 -6.44 4.05 16.24
CA GLU A 296 -5.66 3.26 15.28
C GLU A 296 -5.19 4.12 14.11
N PHE A 297 -4.01 3.76 13.60
CA PHE A 297 -3.46 4.32 12.38
C PHE A 297 -2.74 3.22 11.60
N GLY A 298 -3.21 2.94 10.40
CA GLY A 298 -2.70 1.86 9.57
C GLY A 298 -3.30 1.89 8.18
N TRP A 299 -3.12 0.78 7.46
CA TRP A 299 -3.63 0.64 6.10
C TRP A 299 -5.16 0.69 6.02
N ASP A 300 -5.88 0.40 7.11
CA ASP A 300 -7.35 0.42 7.21
C ASP A 300 -7.85 1.70 7.91
N ALA A 301 -7.35 2.07 9.09
CA ALA A 301 -7.83 3.25 9.83
C ALA A 301 -6.92 4.48 9.70
N LYS A 302 -7.47 5.66 9.34
CA LYS A 302 -6.71 6.92 9.08
C LYS A 302 -6.99 8.00 10.13
N HIS A 303 -7.86 7.76 11.11
CA HIS A 303 -8.33 8.74 12.10
C HIS A 303 -7.22 9.54 12.76
N ALA A 304 -6.22 8.87 13.37
CA ALA A 304 -5.13 9.58 14.05
C ALA A 304 -4.23 10.34 13.05
N GLY A 305 -4.04 9.82 11.84
CA GLY A 305 -3.29 10.47 10.77
C GLY A 305 -3.94 11.78 10.30
N ILE A 306 -5.27 11.77 10.10
CA ILE A 306 -6.04 12.96 9.73
C ILE A 306 -5.87 14.05 10.79
N ASN A 307 -6.07 13.72 12.06
CA ASN A 307 -5.95 14.68 13.17
C ASN A 307 -4.58 15.36 13.21
N VAL A 308 -3.50 14.60 12.99
CA VAL A 308 -2.15 15.18 12.91
C VAL A 308 -2.02 16.05 11.65
N LEU A 309 -2.41 15.54 10.48
CA LEU A 309 -2.19 16.20 9.20
C LEU A 309 -2.93 17.55 9.09
N VAL A 310 -4.18 17.62 9.56
CA VAL A 310 -4.98 18.86 9.51
C VAL A 310 -4.55 19.91 10.54
N SER A 311 -3.75 19.51 11.54
CA SER A 311 -3.23 20.42 12.57
C SER A 311 -1.92 21.13 12.18
N GLN A 312 -1.29 20.72 11.08
CA GLN A 312 -0.02 21.26 10.57
C GLN A 312 -0.23 22.52 9.71
#